data_AF-A0A3S9EXW6-F1
#
_entry.id   AF-A0A3S9EXW6-F1
#
_cell.length_a   1.000
_cell.length_b   1.000
_cell.length_c   1.000
_cell.angle_alpha   90.00
_cell.angle_beta   90.00
_cell.angle_gamma   90.00
#
_symmetry.space_group_name_H-M   'P 1'
#
loop_
_entity.id
_entity.type
_entity.pdbx_description
1 polymer ?
#
loop_
_entity_poly.entity_id
_entity_poly.type
_entity_poly.pdbx_seq_one_letter_code
_entity_poly.pdbx_strand_id
1 'polypeptide(L)'
;MAGNAAGLQASVPSYVGGIALWAAGLVMVSAPATFALWTRLAGLVAALLFTVSALMILWGAPLLPTSAPLPAIGYPFLVLTFIGWIWTLLKPER
;
A
#
# COMPACT_ATOMS: atom_id res chain seq x y z
N MET A 1 3.06 6.23 35.44
CA MET A 1 1.83 6.17 34.62
C MET A 1 2.10 5.27 33.43
N ALA A 2 1.72 3.99 33.50
CA ALA A 2 1.77 3.08 32.36
C ALA A 2 0.44 3.18 31.61
N GLY A 3 0.44 3.89 30.48
CA GLY A 3 -0.68 3.96 29.53
C GLY A 3 -0.40 3.04 28.36
N ASN A 4 -0.91 1.81 28.43
CA ASN A 4 -0.67 0.76 27.47
C ASN A 4 -1.40 1.08 26.15
N ALA A 5 -0.65 1.02 25.04
CA ALA A 5 -0.98 1.53 23.70
C ALA A 5 -1.09 3.06 23.62
N ALA A 6 -0.02 3.71 23.17
CA ALA A 6 -0.16 5.00 22.51
C ALA A 6 -1.21 4.79 21.39
N GLY A 7 -2.33 5.52 21.41
CA GLY A 7 -3.51 5.24 20.58
C GLY A 7 -3.23 5.20 19.07
N LEU A 8 -4.23 4.89 18.24
CA LEU A 8 -4.10 4.81 16.77
C LEU A 8 -3.39 6.05 16.17
N GLN A 9 -3.61 7.21 16.78
CA GLN A 9 -3.00 8.50 16.47
C GLN A 9 -1.50 8.57 16.79
N ALA A 10 -1.06 7.94 17.87
CA ALA A 10 0.37 7.88 18.21
C ALA A 10 1.15 6.92 17.30
N SER A 11 0.44 6.05 16.57
CA SER A 11 1.04 5.17 15.55
C SER A 11 1.21 5.84 14.18
N VAL A 12 0.83 7.12 14.01
CA VAL A 12 0.97 7.83 12.73
C VAL A 12 2.42 7.85 12.18
N PRO A 13 3.47 8.07 13.01
CA PRO A 13 4.85 8.03 12.50
C PRO A 13 5.27 6.67 11.96
N SER A 14 4.95 5.57 12.67
CA SER A 14 5.26 4.22 12.19
C SER A 14 4.43 3.84 10.97
N TYR A 15 3.17 4.30 10.93
CA TYR A 15 2.30 4.12 9.79
C TYR A 15 2.83 4.82 8.52
N VAL A 16 3.33 6.06 8.61
CA VAL A 16 3.90 6.75 7.44
C VAL A 16 5.08 6.00 6.85
N GLY A 17 5.95 5.45 7.72
CA GLY A 17 7.06 4.61 7.30
C GLY A 17 6.58 3.34 6.61
N GLY A 18 5.59 2.66 7.21
CA GLY A 18 5.02 1.44 6.66
C GLY A 18 4.38 1.63 5.29
N ILE A 19 3.54 2.66 5.12
CA ILE A 19 2.86 2.92 3.85
C ILE A 19 3.83 3.41 2.75
N ALA A 20 4.89 4.14 3.10
CA ALA A 20 5.94 4.51 2.17
C ALA A 20 6.74 3.29 1.66
N LEU A 21 7.08 2.35 2.56
CA LEU A 21 7.75 1.10 2.18
C LEU A 21 6.87 0.23 1.28
N TRP A 22 5.56 0.13 1.58
CA TRP A 22 4.61 -0.54 0.70
C TRP A 22 4.54 0.09 -0.68
N ALA A 23 4.47 1.43 -0.76
CA ALA A 23 4.44 2.12 -2.04
C ALA A 23 5.70 1.82 -2.88
N ALA A 24 6.89 1.90 -2.28
CA ALA A 24 8.14 1.58 -2.96
C ALA A 24 8.21 0.12 -3.41
N GLY A 25 7.83 -0.81 -2.54
CA GLY A 25 7.79 -2.24 -2.87
C GLY A 25 6.81 -2.57 -4.00
N LEU A 26 5.63 -1.94 -4.02
CA LEU A 26 4.65 -2.12 -5.09
C LEU A 26 5.18 -1.65 -6.43
N VAL A 27 5.88 -0.51 -6.50
CA VAL A 27 6.54 -0.06 -7.73
C VAL A 27 7.60 -1.06 -8.17
N MET A 28 8.46 -1.50 -7.26
CA MET A 28 9.54 -2.46 -7.54
C MET A 28 9.00 -3.77 -8.12
N VAL A 29 7.92 -4.32 -7.56
CA VAL A 29 7.34 -5.60 -7.99
C VAL A 29 6.45 -5.45 -9.22
N SER A 30 5.75 -4.32 -9.38
CA SER A 30 4.78 -4.13 -10.47
C SER A 30 5.39 -3.53 -11.74
N ALA A 31 6.59 -2.96 -11.67
CA ALA A 31 7.27 -2.41 -12.85
C ALA A 31 7.71 -3.48 -13.88
N PRO A 32 8.29 -4.64 -13.49
CA PRO A 32 8.72 -5.68 -14.44
C PRO A 32 7.55 -6.31 -15.22
N ALA A 33 7.80 -6.71 -16.47
CA ALA A 33 6.80 -7.34 -17.34
C ALA A 33 6.54 -8.84 -17.04
N THR A 34 7.05 -9.35 -15.91
CA THR A 34 6.83 -10.73 -15.44
C THR A 34 5.37 -10.97 -15.08
N PHE A 35 4.69 -9.97 -14.52
CA PHE A 35 3.26 -10.04 -14.18
C PHE A 35 2.40 -9.55 -15.34
N ALA A 36 1.16 -10.07 -15.41
CA ALA A 36 0.17 -9.60 -16.36
C ALA A 36 -0.07 -8.08 -16.24
N LEU A 37 -0.37 -7.41 -17.36
CA LEU A 37 -0.54 -5.96 -17.40
C LEU A 37 -1.56 -5.44 -16.38
N TRP A 38 -2.70 -6.13 -16.22
CA TRP A 38 -3.73 -5.72 -15.26
C TRP A 38 -3.22 -5.74 -13.81
N THR A 39 -2.43 -6.76 -13.43
CA THR A 39 -1.81 -6.87 -12.10
C THR A 39 -0.85 -5.72 -11.85
N ARG A 40 -0.04 -5.38 -12.87
CA ARG A 40 0.92 -4.28 -12.83
C ARG A 40 0.22 -2.95 -12.65
N LEU A 41 -0.85 -2.71 -13.41
CA LEU A 41 -1.66 -1.49 -13.29
C LEU A 41 -2.32 -1.37 -11.91
N ALA A 42 -2.90 -2.45 -11.40
CA ALA A 42 -3.46 -2.46 -10.04
C ALA A 42 -2.39 -2.10 -8.99
N GLY A 43 -1.20 -2.68 -9.10
CA GLY A 43 -0.09 -2.44 -8.17
C GLY A 43 0.44 -1.01 -8.25
N LEU A 44 0.56 -0.44 -9.45
CA LEU A 44 0.97 0.95 -9.65
C LEU A 44 -0.08 1.94 -9.15
N VAL A 45 -1.37 1.65 -9.32
CA VAL A 45 -2.45 2.47 -8.74
C VAL A 45 -2.41 2.44 -7.23
N ALA A 46 -2.26 1.25 -6.61
CA ALA A 46 -2.10 1.13 -5.16
C ALA A 46 -0.87 1.91 -4.66
N ALA A 47 0.27 1.78 -5.35
CA ALA A 47 1.49 2.52 -5.03
C ALA A 47 1.28 4.03 -5.05
N LEU A 48 0.64 4.56 -6.10
CA LEU A 48 0.34 5.98 -6.22
C LEU A 48 -0.54 6.48 -5.06
N LEU A 49 -1.61 5.78 -4.75
CA LEU A 49 -2.53 6.16 -3.65
C LEU A 49 -1.82 6.13 -2.29
N PHE A 50 -0.94 5.16 -2.06
CA PHE A 50 -0.12 5.06 -0.85
C PHE A 50 0.95 6.14 -0.78
N THR A 51 1.60 6.50 -1.89
CA THR A 51 2.52 7.64 -1.97
C THR A 51 1.82 8.94 -1.63
N VAL A 52 0.64 9.22 -2.22
CA VAL A 52 -0.15 10.42 -1.89
C VAL A 52 -0.50 10.45 -0.41
N SER A 53 -0.94 9.32 0.15
CA SER A 53 -1.25 9.20 1.60
C SER A 53 -0.03 9.50 2.47
N ALA A 54 1.15 8.96 2.12
CA ALA A 54 2.40 9.23 2.84
C ALA A 54 2.77 10.72 2.78
N LEU A 55 2.69 11.34 1.61
CA LEU A 55 2.98 12.76 1.44
C LEU A 55 2.03 13.65 2.24
N MET A 56 0.74 13.31 2.29
CA MET A 56 -0.23 14.03 3.12
C MET A 56 0.14 13.96 4.61
N ILE A 57 0.56 12.80 5.10
CA ILE A 57 1.00 12.63 6.49
C ILE A 57 2.25 13.45 6.78
N LEU A 58 3.22 13.44 5.86
CA LEU A 58 4.42 14.26 5.97
C LEU A 58 4.12 15.77 5.90
N TRP A 59 3.03 16.16 5.23
CA TRP A 59 2.52 17.53 5.18
C TRP A 59 1.63 17.90 6.40
N GLY A 60 1.52 17.02 7.39
CA GLY A 60 0.82 17.27 8.65
C GLY A 60 -0.63 16.82 8.71
N ALA A 61 -1.15 16.12 7.69
CA ALA A 61 -2.48 15.50 7.77
C ALA A 61 -2.39 14.19 8.58
N PRO A 62 -3.06 14.04 9.74
CA PRO A 62 -2.92 12.87 10.59
C PRO A 62 -3.75 11.68 10.08
N LEU A 63 -3.48 11.22 8.86
CA LEU A 63 -4.18 10.08 8.27
C LEU A 63 -3.87 8.80 9.06
N LEU A 64 -4.93 8.05 9.32
CA LEU A 64 -4.90 6.73 9.94
C LEU A 64 -5.05 5.68 8.83
N PRO A 65 -4.68 4.40 9.08
CA PRO A 65 -4.90 3.32 8.12
C PRO A 65 -6.37 3.17 7.68
N THR A 66 -7.32 3.62 8.51
CA THR A 66 -8.76 3.55 8.24
C THR A 66 -9.35 4.86 7.72
N SER A 67 -8.52 5.88 7.47
CA SER A 67 -8.98 7.17 6.95
C SER A 67 -9.56 7.02 5.53
N ALA A 68 -10.64 7.78 5.29
CA ALA A 68 -11.31 7.86 4.00
C ALA A 68 -11.21 9.29 3.43
N PRO A 69 -11.05 9.46 2.11
CA PRO A 69 -10.95 8.39 1.11
C PRO A 69 -9.57 7.73 1.03
N LEU A 70 -8.51 8.43 1.46
CA LEU A 70 -7.13 7.94 1.47
C LEU A 70 -6.70 7.63 2.91
N PRO A 71 -6.05 6.49 3.18
CA PRO A 71 -5.54 5.47 2.23
C PRO A 71 -6.59 4.46 1.74
N ALA A 72 -7.81 4.47 2.28
CA ALA A 72 -8.75 3.34 2.19
C ALA A 72 -9.00 2.81 0.78
N ILE A 73 -9.10 3.69 -0.23
CA ILE A 73 -9.31 3.32 -1.63
C ILE A 73 -8.12 2.52 -2.22
N GLY A 74 -6.91 2.65 -1.67
CA GLY A 74 -5.74 1.91 -2.13
C GLY A 74 -5.80 0.41 -1.81
N TYR A 75 -6.49 0.00 -0.74
CA TYR A 75 -6.52 -1.41 -0.31
C TYR A 75 -7.20 -2.36 -1.31
N PRO A 76 -8.34 -2.02 -1.94
CA PRO A 76 -8.89 -2.82 -3.04
C PRO A 76 -7.88 -3.09 -4.17
N PHE A 77 -7.11 -2.08 -4.59
CA PHE A 77 -6.09 -2.25 -5.63
C PHE A 77 -4.92 -3.12 -5.15
N LEU A 78 -4.52 -2.97 -3.88
CA LEU A 78 -3.53 -3.85 -3.26
C LEU A 78 -4.00 -5.31 -3.26
N VAL A 79 -5.25 -5.57 -2.90
CA VAL A 79 -5.84 -6.93 -2.91
C VAL A 79 -5.86 -7.50 -4.33
N LEU A 80 -6.30 -6.72 -5.33
CA LEU A 80 -6.28 -7.13 -6.73
C LEU A 80 -4.85 -7.46 -7.20
N THR A 81 -3.87 -6.69 -6.76
CA THR A 81 -2.46 -6.94 -7.04
C THR A 81 -2.01 -8.28 -6.47
N PHE A 82 -2.33 -8.58 -5.21
CA PHE A 82 -2.01 -9.87 -4.60
C PHE A 82 -2.67 -11.05 -5.32
N ILE A 83 -3.94 -10.91 -5.73
CA ILE A 83 -4.63 -11.92 -6.54
C ILE A 83 -3.86 -12.20 -7.83
N GLY A 84 -3.41 -11.14 -8.51
CA GLY A 84 -2.64 -11.29 -9.75
C GLY A 84 -1.26 -11.90 -9.55
N TRP A 85 -0.58 -11.59 -8.43
CA TRP A 85 0.69 -12.22 -8.08
C TRP A 85 0.51 -13.70 -7.78
N ILE A 86 -0.45 -14.06 -6.94
CA ILE A 86 -0.77 -15.46 -6.59
C ILE A 86 -1.10 -16.25 -7.86
N TRP A 87 -1.96 -15.72 -8.73
CA TRP A 87 -2.31 -16.37 -9.99
C TRP A 87 -1.08 -16.61 -10.87
N THR A 88 -0.17 -15.64 -10.95
CA THR A 88 1.06 -15.77 -11.75
C THR A 88 1.97 -16.86 -11.19
N LEU A 89 2.12 -16.93 -9.86
CA LEU A 89 2.97 -17.92 -9.19
C LEU A 89 2.39 -19.34 -9.22
N LEU A 90 1.05 -19.48 -9.26
CA LEU A 90 0.38 -20.79 -9.35
C LEU A 90 0.34 -21.36 -10.77
N LYS A 91 0.66 -20.55 -11.80
CA LYS A 91 0.63 -21.01 -13.18
C LYS A 91 1.84 -21.94 -13.42
N PRO A 92 1.63 -23.22 -13.79
CA PRO A 92 2.73 -24.11 -14.12
C PRO A 92 3.57 -23.52 -15.26
N GLU A 93 4.90 -23.64 -15.16
CA GLU A 93 5.78 -23.39 -16.30
C GLU A 93 5.34 -24.30 -17.45
N ARG A 94 4.97 -23.70 -18.58
CA ARG A 94 4.57 -24.44 -19.78
C ARG A 94 5.79 -24.92 -20.54
#